data_AF-A0A0V1L6Q1-F1
#
_entry.id   AF-A0A0V1L6Q1-F1
#
_cell.length_a   1.000
_cell.length_b   1.000
_cell.length_c   1.000
_cell.angle_alpha   90.00
_cell.angle_beta   90.00
_cell.angle_gamma   90.00
#
_symmetry.space_group_name_H-M   'P 1'
#
loop_
_entity.id
_entity.type
_entity.pdbx_description
1 polymer ?
#
loop_
_entity_poly.entity_id
_entity_poly.type
_entity_poly.pdbx_seq_one_letter_code
_entity_poly.pdbx_strand_id
1 'polypeptide(L)'
;MEKSNTSDNTSDDDKVENEEEKIVEDVAKQCFPPLPDVTYSYCNPTPKLSNSCGGSDTASDETIRSIPSLSSRREKVPLLARMSDSSITHCSFPGDTVYNDMFQQAEEAIEAGVYPKRIAQGSSGSYFVRNVKGEIIGVFKPKNEEPYGHMNPKWLKWMQRVCCPCCFGRSCLPLNQGYLSEAAASLVDEKLQLHVVPKTKVVRLAAPTFNYSRIDHAKAQTKQRIMEKYPNIGRHFHRLGLPRKIGSLQTFVSGYKDANCWLAQFEQEPLSEAAKVQFQRQFERLVILDYIIRNTDRGSDNWLIKYVPEDQVNGEQVVDVECDDKESSALIKIAAIDNGLAFPLKHPDEWRAYPFHWAWLKQAREPFSDETRRLILPRIDDLDFVMELCDDLKKLFETDQGFDPQIFEKQMSVLRGQILNLCQALKESKSPLQLVQMPPMIIEKTKEHMSLPQEHSDVVVIDDAYLRENGYAVAVLEKALMEKCSYIVIEPTVLANQAKCSISIGNFLHRTAVLLGSATVIIVCYFPNLPIVWGTTCGTSVVSCALYWCGWSRDPCSHYQVETDKQKLEEMWKKNSLSFLINPVVLRYQNDRPRRTFQMLIVVASTTFVVLKCFKLL
;
A
#
# COMPACT_ATOMS: atom_id res chain seq x y z
N MET A 1 10.64 42.86 -12.01
CA MET A 1 9.47 42.80 -11.10
C MET A 1 8.27 42.48 -11.97
N GLU A 2 8.00 41.19 -12.18
CA GLU A 2 6.78 40.70 -12.83
C GLU A 2 6.20 39.63 -11.92
N LYS A 3 5.06 39.94 -11.32
CA LYS A 3 4.24 38.97 -10.59
C LYS A 3 3.32 38.32 -11.60
N SER A 4 3.51 37.03 -11.90
CA SER A 4 2.50 36.20 -12.55
C SER A 4 1.65 35.52 -11.46
N ASN A 5 0.38 35.90 -11.43
CA ASN A 5 -0.65 35.31 -10.58
C ASN A 5 -0.88 33.86 -10.99
N THR A 6 -0.71 32.92 -10.06
CA THR A 6 -1.20 31.54 -10.17
C THR A 6 -2.59 31.50 -9.54
N SER A 7 -3.61 31.37 -10.39
CA SER A 7 -5.00 31.14 -10.00
C SER A 7 -5.18 29.69 -9.56
N ASP A 8 -5.59 29.49 -8.31
CA ASP A 8 -6.22 28.26 -7.83
C ASP A 8 -7.48 27.98 -8.67
N ASN A 9 -7.39 27.05 -9.61
CA ASN A 9 -8.55 26.48 -10.28
C ASN A 9 -8.95 25.20 -9.55
N THR A 10 -9.60 25.36 -8.39
CA THR A 10 -10.59 24.38 -7.94
C THR A 10 -11.91 24.79 -8.58
N SER A 11 -12.58 23.85 -9.26
CA SER A 11 -13.84 24.16 -9.92
C SER A 11 -14.90 24.55 -8.87
N ASP A 12 -15.79 25.48 -9.21
CA ASP A 12 -16.88 25.88 -8.31
C ASP A 12 -17.81 24.68 -7.97
N ASP A 13 -17.83 23.64 -8.82
CA ASP A 13 -18.57 22.40 -8.61
C ASP A 13 -17.94 21.50 -7.51
N ASP A 14 -16.60 21.40 -7.42
CA ASP A 14 -15.89 20.63 -6.38
C ASP A 14 -16.05 21.22 -4.96
N LYS A 15 -16.27 22.55 -4.89
CA LYS A 15 -16.58 23.24 -3.62
C LYS A 15 -18.01 22.98 -3.18
N VAL A 16 -18.96 22.95 -4.11
CA VAL A 16 -20.37 22.65 -3.83
C VAL A 16 -20.56 21.18 -3.42
N GLU A 17 -19.85 20.26 -4.08
CA GLU A 17 -19.89 18.82 -3.76
C GLU A 17 -19.37 18.53 -2.34
N ASN A 18 -18.30 19.21 -1.91
CA ASN A 18 -17.78 19.13 -0.54
C ASN A 18 -18.72 19.74 0.52
N GLU A 19 -19.50 20.78 0.17
CA GLU A 19 -20.48 21.37 1.08
C GLU A 19 -21.74 20.50 1.22
N GLU A 20 -22.24 19.90 0.13
CA GLU A 20 -23.40 18.99 0.17
C GLU A 20 -23.10 17.70 0.95
N GLU A 21 -21.92 17.10 0.75
CA GLU A 21 -21.49 15.94 1.54
C GLU A 21 -21.39 16.25 3.03
N LYS A 22 -20.92 17.45 3.37
CA LYS A 22 -20.82 17.92 4.75
C LYS A 22 -22.19 18.16 5.38
N ILE A 23 -23.14 18.73 4.65
CA ILE A 23 -24.53 18.92 5.10
C ILE A 23 -25.21 17.57 5.35
N VAL A 24 -25.06 16.60 4.43
CA VAL A 24 -25.61 15.24 4.62
C VAL A 24 -24.95 14.54 5.81
N GLU A 25 -23.65 14.75 6.02
CA GLU A 25 -22.93 14.21 7.17
C GLU A 25 -23.37 14.83 8.50
N ASP A 26 -23.60 16.14 8.54
CA ASP A 26 -24.09 16.84 9.72
C ASP A 26 -25.53 16.44 10.06
N VAL A 27 -26.39 16.25 9.06
CA VAL A 27 -27.77 15.73 9.23
C VAL A 27 -27.76 14.27 9.71
N ALA A 28 -26.86 13.44 9.19
CA ALA A 28 -26.72 12.05 9.61
C ALA A 28 -26.23 11.93 11.07
N LYS A 29 -25.29 12.79 11.49
CA LYS A 29 -24.82 12.91 12.88
C LYS A 29 -25.91 13.42 13.83
N GLN A 30 -26.81 14.29 13.36
CA GLN A 30 -27.94 14.79 14.16
C GLN A 30 -29.08 13.77 14.35
N CYS A 31 -29.37 12.94 13.34
CA CYS A 31 -30.47 11.98 13.42
C CYS A 31 -30.17 10.77 14.33
N PHE A 32 -28.90 10.49 14.59
CA PHE A 32 -28.45 9.36 15.40
C PHE A 32 -27.25 9.77 16.28
N PRO A 33 -27.48 10.36 17.47
CA PRO A 33 -26.39 10.69 18.36
C PRO A 33 -25.67 9.40 18.79
N PRO A 34 -24.32 9.39 18.88
CA PRO A 34 -23.61 8.29 19.51
C PRO A 34 -24.12 8.15 20.96
N LEU A 35 -24.36 6.91 21.40
CA LEU A 35 -24.61 6.62 22.81
C LEU A 35 -23.47 7.18 23.66
N PRO A 36 -23.75 7.68 24.89
CA PRO A 36 -22.79 8.48 25.64
C PRO A 36 -21.56 7.65 26.01
N ASP A 37 -20.40 8.07 25.52
CA ASP A 37 -19.13 7.73 26.13
C ASP A 37 -19.07 8.36 27.52
N VAL A 38 -18.74 7.53 28.51
CA VAL A 38 -18.45 7.92 29.88
C VAL A 38 -17.31 8.95 29.86
N THR A 39 -17.64 10.20 30.16
CA THR A 39 -16.71 11.33 30.08
C THR A 39 -15.93 11.47 31.40
N TYR A 40 -14.60 11.49 31.33
CA TYR A 40 -13.78 12.15 32.35
C TYR A 40 -13.47 13.57 31.87
N SER A 41 -13.87 14.55 32.67
CA SER A 41 -13.73 15.99 32.46
C SER A 41 -12.30 16.49 32.71
N TYR A 42 -11.83 17.50 31.99
CA TYR A 42 -11.20 18.68 32.60
C TYR A 42 -11.34 19.93 31.72
N CYS A 43 -11.55 21.05 32.40
CA CYS A 43 -11.93 22.38 31.92
C CYS A 43 -10.81 23.15 31.20
N ASN A 44 -11.20 23.95 30.21
CA ASN A 44 -10.46 25.16 29.79
C ASN A 44 -11.13 26.41 30.38
N PRO A 45 -10.37 27.47 30.71
CA PRO A 45 -10.90 28.83 30.82
C PRO A 45 -10.59 29.67 29.55
N THR A 46 -11.64 30.32 29.04
CA THR A 46 -11.70 31.46 28.08
C THR A 46 -11.11 32.78 28.68
N PRO A 47 -11.18 34.00 28.08
CA PRO A 47 -11.75 34.48 26.79
C PRO A 47 -10.98 35.59 25.99
N LYS A 48 -11.41 35.77 24.72
CA LYS A 48 -11.72 36.99 23.89
C LYS A 48 -10.98 38.34 24.09
N LEU A 49 -10.72 39.04 22.97
CA LEU A 49 -11.25 40.40 22.70
C LEU A 49 -11.22 40.77 21.19
N SER A 50 -12.10 41.69 20.81
CA SER A 50 -12.51 42.14 19.47
C SER A 50 -11.92 43.49 19.06
N ASN A 51 -11.95 43.85 17.76
CA ASN A 51 -12.65 45.04 17.19
C ASN A 51 -12.17 45.43 15.77
N SER A 52 -12.94 46.33 15.15
CA SER A 52 -13.19 46.57 13.72
C SER A 52 -12.96 48.04 13.32
N CYS A 53 -12.92 48.29 12.00
CA CYS A 53 -13.31 49.49 11.22
C CYS A 53 -12.30 50.56 10.71
N GLY A 54 -12.47 50.90 9.41
CA GLY A 54 -12.28 52.21 8.72
C GLY A 54 -10.93 52.41 7.99
N GLY A 55 -10.78 52.83 6.72
CA GLY A 55 -11.66 53.37 5.66
C GLY A 55 -11.19 54.78 5.20
N SER A 56 -10.72 54.97 3.93
CA SER A 56 -10.89 56.18 3.07
C SER A 56 -9.94 56.26 1.82
N ASP A 57 -10.55 56.30 0.62
CA ASP A 57 -10.42 57.18 -0.57
C ASP A 57 -9.07 57.64 -1.20
N THR A 58 -8.93 57.50 -2.54
CA THR A 58 -9.10 58.59 -3.57
C THR A 58 -8.70 58.19 -5.03
N ALA A 59 -9.55 58.60 -6.00
CA ALA A 59 -9.43 59.04 -7.43
C ALA A 59 -8.14 58.78 -8.28
N SER A 60 -8.11 58.68 -9.63
CA SER A 60 -8.88 59.29 -10.75
C SER A 60 -8.48 58.70 -12.13
N ASP A 61 -9.41 58.76 -13.12
CA ASP A 61 -9.25 59.09 -14.58
C ASP A 61 -8.34 58.26 -15.53
N GLU A 62 -8.58 58.03 -16.83
CA GLU A 62 -9.48 58.61 -17.86
C GLU A 62 -9.51 57.73 -19.16
N THR A 63 -10.67 57.70 -19.85
CA THR A 63 -10.92 57.88 -21.32
C THR A 63 -10.56 56.87 -22.44
N ILE A 64 -11.60 56.11 -22.86
CA ILE A 64 -12.30 56.03 -24.19
C ILE A 64 -11.51 56.08 -25.53
N ARG A 65 -11.77 55.10 -26.43
CA ARG A 65 -12.09 55.30 -27.88
C ARG A 65 -12.84 54.13 -28.54
N SER A 66 -13.76 54.51 -29.43
CA SER A 66 -14.91 53.85 -30.11
C SER A 66 -14.64 52.96 -31.36
N ILE A 67 -15.33 51.80 -31.48
CA ILE A 67 -16.39 51.32 -32.45
C ILE A 67 -16.25 51.68 -33.98
N PRO A 68 -16.65 50.90 -35.06
CA PRO A 68 -17.66 49.80 -35.21
C PRO A 68 -17.44 48.61 -36.23
N SER A 69 -18.24 47.54 -36.02
CA SER A 69 -19.02 46.64 -36.93
C SER A 69 -18.53 46.13 -38.32
N LEU A 70 -18.67 44.82 -38.62
CA LEU A 70 -19.82 44.21 -39.34
C LEU A 70 -19.63 42.68 -39.61
N SER A 71 -20.72 41.94 -39.46
CA SER A 71 -21.09 40.56 -39.87
C SER A 71 -20.16 39.66 -40.73
N SER A 72 -20.09 38.37 -40.36
CA SER A 72 -20.26 37.22 -41.29
C SER A 72 -20.50 35.89 -40.55
N ARG A 73 -21.45 35.10 -41.06
CA ARG A 73 -21.84 33.74 -40.65
C ARG A 73 -20.72 32.69 -40.86
N ARG A 74 -20.73 31.64 -40.01
CA ARG A 74 -20.36 30.20 -40.18
C ARG A 74 -19.84 29.72 -38.81
N GLU A 75 -20.08 28.53 -38.27
CA GLU A 75 -20.77 27.29 -38.61
C GLU A 75 -20.87 26.51 -37.28
N LYS A 76 -21.90 25.68 -37.08
CA LYS A 76 -22.03 24.83 -35.89
C LYS A 76 -21.00 23.70 -35.97
N VAL A 77 -20.02 23.70 -35.06
CA VAL A 77 -19.17 22.54 -34.76
C VAL A 77 -19.31 22.28 -33.26
N PRO A 78 -19.62 21.05 -32.79
CA PRO A 78 -19.62 20.77 -31.37
C PRO A 78 -18.17 20.83 -30.88
N LEU A 79 -17.88 21.77 -29.99
CA LEU A 79 -16.60 21.85 -29.30
C LEU A 79 -16.45 20.63 -28.39
N LEU A 80 -15.34 19.94 -28.57
CA LEU A 80 -14.82 18.82 -27.79
C LEU A 80 -15.22 18.89 -26.31
N ALA A 81 -15.94 17.87 -25.86
CA ALA A 81 -16.18 17.61 -24.45
C ALA A 81 -14.82 17.42 -23.74
N ARG A 82 -14.61 18.25 -22.71
CA ARG A 82 -13.43 18.22 -21.86
C ARG A 82 -13.49 16.96 -21.00
N MET A 83 -12.58 16.01 -21.27
CA MET A 83 -12.39 14.79 -20.50
C MET A 83 -11.73 15.12 -19.15
N SER A 84 -12.54 15.31 -18.12
CA SER A 84 -12.12 15.12 -16.73
C SER A 84 -13.37 14.84 -15.89
N ASP A 85 -13.35 13.71 -15.17
CA ASP A 85 -14.31 13.24 -14.16
C ASP A 85 -15.61 12.51 -14.53
N SER A 86 -15.92 12.28 -15.81
CA SER A 86 -17.08 11.45 -16.22
C SER A 86 -16.74 10.00 -16.61
N SER A 87 -15.47 9.59 -16.63
CA SER A 87 -15.04 8.30 -17.22
C SER A 87 -14.97 7.10 -16.27
N ILE A 88 -15.26 7.26 -14.96
CA ILE A 88 -15.08 6.18 -13.95
C ILE A 88 -16.41 5.66 -13.37
N THR A 89 -17.55 6.06 -13.94
CA THR A 89 -18.86 5.46 -13.58
C THR A 89 -19.14 4.16 -14.32
N HIS A 90 -18.59 3.97 -15.53
CA HIS A 90 -18.65 2.72 -16.29
C HIS A 90 -17.25 2.07 -16.38
N CYS A 91 -17.05 0.92 -15.72
CA CYS A 91 -15.90 0.07 -16.03
C CYS A 91 -16.13 -0.52 -17.42
N SER A 92 -15.41 -0.01 -18.43
CA SER A 92 -15.41 -0.57 -19.78
C SER A 92 -13.97 -0.92 -20.15
N PHE A 93 -13.76 -2.15 -20.59
CA PHE A 93 -12.44 -2.66 -20.96
C PHE A 93 -12.37 -2.78 -22.49
N PRO A 94 -11.83 -1.77 -23.19
CA PRO A 94 -11.78 -1.79 -24.65
C PRO A 94 -10.96 -2.99 -25.14
N GLY A 95 -11.49 -3.72 -26.13
CA GLY A 95 -10.84 -4.90 -26.72
C GLY A 95 -11.12 -6.23 -26.02
N ASP A 96 -11.92 -6.26 -24.95
CA ASP A 96 -12.20 -7.49 -24.19
C ASP A 96 -13.70 -7.68 -23.96
N THR A 97 -14.40 -8.11 -25.01
CA THR A 97 -15.86 -8.32 -25.00
C THR A 97 -16.27 -9.37 -23.98
N VAL A 98 -15.55 -10.49 -23.91
CA VAL A 98 -15.85 -11.60 -22.99
C VAL A 98 -15.80 -11.14 -21.53
N TYR A 99 -14.78 -10.38 -21.15
CA TYR A 99 -14.69 -9.86 -19.78
C TYR A 99 -15.77 -8.80 -19.51
N ASN A 100 -16.07 -7.93 -20.48
CA ASN A 100 -17.14 -6.94 -20.34
C ASN A 100 -18.51 -7.61 -20.15
N ASP A 101 -18.80 -8.67 -20.91
CA ASP A 101 -20.06 -9.42 -20.79
C ASP A 101 -20.18 -10.10 -19.42
N MET A 102 -19.08 -10.68 -18.92
CA MET A 102 -19.03 -11.27 -17.57
C MET A 102 -19.21 -10.20 -16.47
N PHE A 103 -18.60 -9.03 -16.64
CA PHE A 103 -18.77 -7.92 -15.71
C PHE A 103 -20.21 -7.37 -15.73
N GLN A 104 -20.80 -7.23 -16.91
CA GLN A 104 -22.19 -6.82 -17.07
C GLN A 104 -23.15 -7.82 -16.41
N GLN A 105 -22.95 -9.13 -16.61
CA GLN A 105 -23.73 -10.16 -15.93
C GLN A 105 -23.65 -10.07 -14.40
N ALA A 106 -22.50 -9.65 -13.86
CA ALA A 106 -22.35 -9.42 -12.42
C ALA A 106 -23.17 -8.22 -11.93
N GLU A 107 -23.19 -7.12 -12.70
CA GLU A 107 -23.99 -5.93 -12.37
C GLU A 107 -25.49 -6.24 -12.45
N GLU A 108 -25.94 -6.89 -13.52
CA GLU A 108 -27.34 -7.32 -13.70
C GLU A 108 -27.80 -8.27 -12.59
N ALA A 109 -26.94 -9.19 -12.15
CA ALA A 109 -27.25 -10.09 -11.04
C ALA A 109 -27.45 -9.33 -9.72
N ILE A 110 -26.60 -8.35 -9.44
CA ILE A 110 -26.72 -7.51 -8.23
C ILE A 110 -28.02 -6.69 -8.27
N GLU A 111 -28.38 -6.13 -9.42
CA GLU A 111 -29.63 -5.39 -9.61
C GLU A 111 -30.86 -6.29 -9.45
N ALA A 112 -30.78 -7.54 -9.93
CA ALA A 112 -31.81 -8.56 -9.75
C ALA A 112 -31.88 -9.16 -8.33
N GLY A 113 -31.04 -8.69 -7.40
CA GLY A 113 -31.02 -9.16 -6.00
C GLY A 113 -30.21 -10.44 -5.76
N VAL A 114 -29.47 -10.91 -6.76
CA VAL A 114 -28.54 -12.06 -6.66
C VAL A 114 -27.16 -11.53 -6.26
N TYR A 115 -26.92 -11.44 -4.96
CA TYR A 115 -25.70 -10.81 -4.44
C TYR A 115 -24.48 -11.75 -4.36
N PRO A 116 -23.25 -11.20 -4.50
CA PRO A 116 -22.02 -11.92 -4.23
C PRO A 116 -21.99 -12.52 -2.83
N LYS A 117 -21.52 -13.76 -2.69
CA LYS A 117 -21.46 -14.48 -1.41
C LYS A 117 -20.02 -14.58 -0.92
N ARG A 118 -19.80 -14.27 0.36
CA ARG A 118 -18.48 -14.36 1.00
C ARG A 118 -17.95 -15.80 0.97
N ILE A 119 -16.66 -15.95 0.67
CA ILE A 119 -15.96 -17.23 0.69
C ILE A 119 -15.62 -17.59 2.14
N ALA A 120 -16.12 -18.74 2.63
CA ALA A 120 -15.95 -19.13 4.04
C ALA A 120 -14.53 -19.61 4.38
N GLN A 121 -13.85 -20.26 3.43
CA GLN A 121 -12.54 -20.89 3.62
C GLN A 121 -11.36 -19.94 3.32
N GLY A 122 -11.63 -18.73 2.81
CA GLY A 122 -10.60 -17.78 2.34
C GLY A 122 -10.30 -16.64 3.31
N SER A 123 -9.48 -15.68 2.86
CA SER A 123 -9.25 -14.43 3.59
C SER A 123 -10.59 -13.69 3.84
N SER A 124 -10.69 -12.92 4.92
CA SER A 124 -11.95 -12.30 5.39
C SER A 124 -12.52 -11.18 4.49
N GLY A 125 -12.17 -11.17 3.20
CA GLY A 125 -12.55 -10.16 2.21
C GLY A 125 -12.57 -10.69 0.77
N SER A 126 -13.05 -11.92 0.53
CA SER A 126 -13.22 -12.47 -0.83
C SER A 126 -14.66 -12.96 -1.05
N TYR A 127 -15.20 -12.74 -2.26
CA TYR A 127 -16.60 -12.98 -2.59
C TYR A 127 -16.74 -13.72 -3.93
N PHE A 128 -17.57 -14.76 -3.96
CA PHE A 128 -18.05 -15.37 -5.20
C PHE A 128 -19.13 -14.48 -5.81
N VAL A 129 -18.80 -13.89 -6.96
CA VAL A 129 -19.71 -13.13 -7.82
C VAL A 129 -20.51 -14.10 -8.67
N ARG A 130 -21.79 -13.80 -8.87
CA ARG A 130 -22.74 -14.69 -9.55
C ARG A 130 -23.45 -13.97 -10.69
N ASN A 131 -23.91 -14.72 -11.68
CA ASN A 131 -24.85 -14.23 -12.67
C ASN A 131 -26.30 -14.32 -12.16
N VAL A 132 -27.26 -13.85 -12.96
CA VAL A 132 -28.70 -13.86 -12.63
C VAL A 132 -29.23 -15.29 -12.37
N LYS A 133 -28.63 -16.32 -13.00
CA LYS A 133 -28.97 -17.73 -12.79
C LYS A 133 -28.41 -18.29 -11.46
N GLY A 134 -27.54 -17.54 -10.78
CA GLY A 134 -26.91 -17.92 -9.53
C GLY A 134 -25.61 -18.73 -9.69
N GLU A 135 -25.10 -18.90 -10.91
CA GLU A 135 -23.84 -19.55 -11.24
C GLU A 135 -22.67 -18.63 -10.87
N ILE A 136 -21.53 -19.20 -10.45
CA ILE A 136 -20.36 -18.41 -10.08
C ILE A 136 -19.60 -18.03 -11.35
N ILE A 137 -19.39 -16.73 -11.55
CA ILE A 137 -18.72 -16.17 -12.73
C ILE A 137 -17.38 -15.50 -12.41
N GLY A 138 -17.16 -15.14 -11.15
CA GLY A 138 -15.91 -14.52 -10.72
C GLY A 138 -15.68 -14.51 -9.23
N VAL A 139 -14.47 -14.12 -8.85
CA VAL A 139 -14.05 -13.88 -7.47
C VAL A 139 -13.67 -12.41 -7.32
N PHE A 140 -14.37 -11.70 -6.44
CA PHE A 140 -14.12 -10.29 -6.15
C PHE A 140 -13.43 -10.11 -4.80
N LYS A 141 -12.33 -9.35 -4.78
CA LYS A 141 -11.56 -9.00 -3.57
C LYS A 141 -11.47 -7.47 -3.42
N PRO A 142 -12.33 -6.83 -2.59
CA PRO A 142 -12.30 -5.39 -2.40
C PRO A 142 -11.08 -4.92 -1.59
N LYS A 143 -10.42 -3.85 -2.05
CA LYS A 143 -9.24 -3.22 -1.43
C LYS A 143 -9.43 -2.99 0.07
N ASN A 144 -10.56 -2.42 0.47
CA ASN A 144 -10.78 -2.01 1.86
C ASN A 144 -11.04 -3.16 2.86
N GLU A 145 -11.20 -4.41 2.40
CA GLU A 145 -11.39 -5.59 3.25
C GLU A 145 -10.16 -6.51 3.30
N GLU A 146 -9.05 -6.12 2.67
CA GLU A 146 -7.78 -6.84 2.71
C GLU A 146 -7.21 -6.95 4.14
N PRO A 147 -6.25 -7.87 4.41
CA PRO A 147 -5.62 -8.06 5.72
C PRO A 147 -5.06 -6.80 6.41
N TYR A 148 -4.86 -5.70 5.66
CA TYR A 148 -4.41 -4.40 6.15
C TYR A 148 -5.36 -3.24 5.82
N GLY A 149 -6.53 -3.52 5.25
CA GLY A 149 -7.56 -2.51 4.99
C GLY A 149 -8.17 -1.97 6.27
N HIS A 150 -8.58 -0.71 6.27
CA HIS A 150 -9.18 -0.03 7.43
C HIS A 150 -10.43 -0.74 7.98
N MET A 151 -11.08 -1.60 7.18
CA MET A 151 -12.31 -2.33 7.52
C MET A 151 -12.08 -3.83 7.75
N ASN A 152 -10.84 -4.29 7.98
CA ASN A 152 -10.57 -5.69 8.31
C ASN A 152 -11.15 -6.04 9.71
N PRO A 153 -12.05 -7.02 9.84
CA PRO A 153 -12.72 -7.35 11.11
C PRO A 153 -11.81 -7.99 12.18
N LYS A 154 -10.54 -8.31 11.86
CA LYS A 154 -9.62 -8.96 12.80
C LYS A 154 -8.84 -7.94 13.66
N TRP A 155 -9.45 -7.49 14.76
CA TRP A 155 -8.88 -6.62 15.83
C TRP A 155 -7.42 -6.92 16.21
N LEU A 156 -7.03 -8.21 16.25
CA LEU A 156 -5.70 -8.65 16.66
C LEU A 156 -4.57 -8.16 15.71
N LYS A 157 -4.86 -7.94 14.43
CA LYS A 157 -3.90 -7.45 13.43
C LYS A 157 -3.63 -5.96 13.55
N TRP A 158 -4.62 -5.19 14.03
CA TRP A 158 -4.44 -3.77 14.34
C TRP A 158 -3.51 -3.58 15.55
N MET A 159 -3.66 -4.40 16.59
CA MET A 159 -2.78 -4.37 17.75
C MET A 159 -1.34 -4.78 17.41
N GLN A 160 -1.16 -5.76 16.50
CA GLN A 160 0.14 -6.16 15.96
C GLN A 160 0.83 -5.03 15.17
N ARG A 161 0.05 -4.23 14.41
CA ARG A 161 0.53 -3.05 13.66
C ARG A 161 1.07 -1.93 14.55
N VAL A 162 0.50 -1.74 15.75
CA VAL A 162 0.83 -0.63 16.65
C VAL A 162 1.96 -1.00 17.62
N CYS A 163 2.07 -2.27 18.05
CA CYS A 163 3.02 -2.65 19.10
C CYS A 163 4.32 -3.32 18.60
N CYS A 164 4.39 -3.89 17.38
CA CYS A 164 5.58 -4.62 16.88
C CYS A 164 5.73 -4.58 15.33
N PRO A 165 6.12 -3.44 14.72
CA PRO A 165 6.22 -3.31 13.25
C PRO A 165 7.32 -4.17 12.60
N CYS A 166 8.33 -4.62 13.36
CA CYS A 166 9.42 -5.47 12.86
C CYS A 166 9.14 -6.99 12.94
N CYS A 167 8.10 -7.43 13.65
CA CYS A 167 7.85 -8.86 13.88
C CYS A 167 6.64 -9.41 13.10
N PHE A 168 5.75 -8.55 12.58
CA PHE A 168 4.48 -9.00 12.00
C PHE A 168 4.10 -8.24 10.72
N GLY A 169 4.09 -8.97 9.59
CA GLY A 169 3.76 -8.47 8.25
C GLY A 169 4.79 -8.93 7.19
N ARG A 170 4.43 -8.87 5.89
CA ARG A 170 5.42 -9.02 4.81
C ARG A 170 6.04 -7.65 4.53
N SER A 171 7.08 -7.29 5.28
CA SER A 171 7.75 -5.97 5.20
C SER A 171 8.31 -5.61 3.82
N CYS A 172 8.47 -6.60 2.93
CA CYS A 172 8.89 -6.42 1.55
C CYS A 172 7.73 -6.10 0.59
N LEU A 173 6.46 -6.13 1.02
CA LEU A 173 5.31 -5.80 0.18
C LEU A 173 4.74 -4.42 0.53
N PRO A 174 4.26 -3.64 -0.46
CA PRO A 174 3.49 -2.44 -0.17
C PRO A 174 2.18 -2.78 0.54
N LEU A 175 1.71 -1.86 1.39
CA LEU A 175 0.48 -2.04 2.16
C LEU A 175 -0.75 -1.82 1.28
N ASN A 176 -1.77 -2.68 1.42
CA ASN A 176 -3.13 -2.46 0.89
C ASN A 176 -3.21 -2.29 -0.65
N GLN A 177 -2.32 -2.98 -1.37
CA GLN A 177 -2.27 -3.02 -2.84
C GLN A 177 -2.45 -4.45 -3.37
N GLY A 178 -3.06 -5.37 -2.60
CA GLY A 178 -3.21 -6.77 -3.01
C GLY A 178 -4.05 -6.92 -4.28
N TYR A 179 -5.13 -6.16 -4.39
CA TYR A 179 -5.98 -6.13 -5.59
C TYR A 179 -5.23 -5.66 -6.86
N LEU A 180 -4.25 -4.76 -6.74
CA LEU A 180 -3.39 -4.37 -7.86
C LEU A 180 -2.44 -5.51 -8.23
N SER A 181 -1.86 -6.18 -7.22
CA SER A 181 -0.99 -7.35 -7.41
C SER A 181 -1.73 -8.48 -8.18
N GLU A 182 -3.01 -8.72 -7.87
CA GLU A 182 -3.87 -9.66 -8.60
C GLU A 182 -4.07 -9.28 -10.07
N ALA A 183 -4.44 -8.02 -10.34
CA ALA A 183 -4.64 -7.54 -11.71
C ALA A 183 -3.32 -7.49 -12.50
N ALA A 184 -2.23 -7.13 -11.84
CA ALA A 184 -0.90 -7.07 -12.43
C ALA A 184 -0.36 -8.45 -12.81
N ALA A 185 -0.65 -9.49 -12.02
CA ALA A 185 -0.31 -10.86 -12.39
C ALA A 185 -1.03 -11.29 -13.68
N SER A 186 -2.31 -10.93 -13.84
CA SER A 186 -3.05 -11.17 -15.09
C SER A 186 -2.49 -10.36 -16.26
N LEU A 187 -2.01 -9.14 -16.03
CA LEU A 187 -1.37 -8.30 -17.05
C LEU A 187 -0.05 -8.92 -17.52
N VAL A 188 0.79 -9.37 -16.59
CA VAL A 188 2.06 -10.06 -16.88
C VAL A 188 1.81 -11.36 -17.65
N ASP A 189 0.81 -12.14 -17.23
CA ASP A 189 0.39 -13.37 -17.91
C ASP A 189 -0.02 -13.14 -19.37
N GLU A 190 -0.87 -12.14 -19.61
CA GLU A 190 -1.36 -11.77 -20.96
C GLU A 190 -0.21 -11.25 -21.84
N LYS A 191 0.65 -10.38 -21.30
CA LYS A 191 1.79 -9.81 -22.02
C LYS A 191 2.85 -10.86 -22.40
N LEU A 192 3.02 -11.89 -21.58
CA LEU A 192 3.91 -13.03 -21.83
C LEU A 192 3.24 -14.22 -22.54
N GLN A 193 1.93 -14.17 -22.76
CA GLN A 193 1.13 -15.27 -23.35
C GLN A 193 1.28 -16.59 -22.59
N LEU A 194 1.24 -16.53 -21.26
CA LEU A 194 1.34 -17.71 -20.41
C LEU A 194 0.00 -18.46 -20.33
N HIS A 195 -1.11 -17.72 -20.27
CA HIS A 195 -2.47 -18.27 -20.20
C HIS A 195 -2.68 -19.20 -19.00
N VAL A 196 -2.08 -18.87 -17.84
CA VAL A 196 -2.27 -19.60 -16.58
C VAL A 196 -3.02 -18.78 -15.54
N VAL A 197 -3.03 -17.45 -15.61
CA VAL A 197 -3.83 -16.60 -14.70
C VAL A 197 -5.23 -16.41 -15.28
N PRO A 198 -6.31 -16.80 -14.57
CA PRO A 198 -7.65 -16.41 -14.97
C PRO A 198 -7.78 -14.89 -15.04
N LYS A 199 -8.38 -14.38 -16.11
CA LYS A 199 -8.37 -12.96 -16.43
C LYS A 199 -8.86 -12.12 -15.24
N THR A 200 -8.03 -11.18 -14.80
CA THR A 200 -8.28 -10.40 -13.59
C THR A 200 -8.08 -8.92 -13.86
N LYS A 201 -9.08 -8.10 -13.54
CA LYS A 201 -9.02 -6.64 -13.71
C LYS A 201 -9.46 -5.90 -12.46
N VAL A 202 -9.08 -4.63 -12.38
CA VAL A 202 -9.55 -3.71 -11.34
C VAL A 202 -10.96 -3.24 -11.71
N VAL A 203 -11.93 -3.50 -10.85
CA VAL A 203 -13.33 -3.10 -11.05
C VAL A 203 -13.89 -2.37 -9.82
N ARG A 204 -15.06 -1.77 -9.99
CA ARG A 204 -15.81 -1.13 -8.90
C ARG A 204 -17.20 -1.74 -8.78
N LEU A 205 -17.46 -2.49 -7.72
CA LEU A 205 -18.75 -3.13 -7.45
C LEU A 205 -19.38 -2.62 -6.15
N ALA A 206 -20.70 -2.54 -6.10
CA ALA A 206 -21.46 -2.28 -4.88
C ALA A 206 -22.44 -3.41 -4.67
N ALA A 207 -22.43 -4.05 -3.50
CA ALA A 207 -23.40 -5.07 -3.15
C ALA A 207 -23.68 -5.04 -1.65
N PRO A 208 -24.94 -5.17 -1.18
CA PRO A 208 -25.27 -5.15 0.24
C PRO A 208 -24.54 -6.19 1.09
N THR A 209 -24.03 -7.25 0.47
CA THR A 209 -23.29 -8.33 1.13
C THR A 209 -21.82 -7.99 1.43
N PHE A 210 -21.29 -6.89 0.89
CA PHE A 210 -19.94 -6.41 1.22
C PHE A 210 -19.92 -5.74 2.61
N ASN A 211 -18.73 -5.62 3.20
CA ASN A 211 -18.57 -5.06 4.54
C ASN A 211 -18.52 -3.52 4.51
N TYR A 212 -19.63 -2.83 4.80
CA TYR A 212 -19.70 -1.37 4.87
C TYR A 212 -19.72 -0.84 6.30
N SER A 213 -19.34 0.42 6.49
CA SER A 213 -19.46 1.07 7.79
C SER A 213 -20.93 1.35 8.13
N ARG A 214 -21.25 1.49 9.42
CA ARG A 214 -22.60 1.91 9.85
C ARG A 214 -22.99 3.27 9.27
N ILE A 215 -22.01 4.14 9.05
CA ILE A 215 -22.19 5.46 8.45
C ILE A 215 -22.59 5.32 6.97
N ASP A 216 -21.95 4.43 6.22
CA ASP A 216 -22.29 4.20 4.80
C ASP A 216 -23.72 3.69 4.65
N HIS A 217 -24.14 2.76 5.51
CA HIS A 217 -25.52 2.28 5.54
C HIS A 217 -26.51 3.41 5.89
N ALA A 218 -26.19 4.24 6.88
CA ALA A 218 -27.03 5.38 7.25
C ALA A 218 -27.12 6.43 6.13
N LYS A 219 -26.01 6.75 5.45
CA LYS A 219 -25.96 7.65 4.30
C LYS A 219 -26.82 7.11 3.15
N ALA A 220 -26.69 5.83 2.81
CA ALA A 220 -27.49 5.20 1.76
C ALA A 220 -29.00 5.23 2.04
N GLN A 221 -29.41 4.87 3.27
CA GLN A 221 -30.82 4.92 3.68
C GLN A 221 -31.37 6.35 3.72
N THR A 222 -30.56 7.32 4.14
CA THR A 222 -30.96 8.73 4.21
C THR A 222 -31.17 9.30 2.80
N LYS A 223 -30.26 9.01 1.86
CA LYS A 223 -30.42 9.41 0.45
C LYS A 223 -31.67 8.78 -0.18
N GLN A 224 -31.96 7.51 0.09
CA GLN A 224 -33.20 6.85 -0.36
C GLN A 224 -34.45 7.55 0.20
N ARG A 225 -34.49 7.82 1.51
CA ARG A 225 -35.64 8.50 2.14
C ARG A 225 -35.85 9.93 1.64
N ILE A 226 -34.77 10.67 1.37
CA ILE A 226 -34.87 12.03 0.82
C ILE A 226 -35.37 11.97 -0.63
N MET A 227 -34.91 10.99 -1.42
CA MET A 227 -35.41 10.77 -2.78
C MET A 227 -36.92 10.42 -2.79
N GLU A 228 -37.37 9.57 -1.88
CA GLU A 228 -38.79 9.20 -1.74
C GLU A 228 -39.66 10.38 -1.27
N LYS A 229 -39.19 11.18 -0.31
CA LYS A 229 -39.96 12.28 0.28
C LYS A 229 -39.91 13.59 -0.52
N TYR A 230 -38.78 13.87 -1.16
CA TYR A 230 -38.52 15.12 -1.88
C TYR A 230 -37.89 14.82 -3.24
N PRO A 231 -38.66 14.34 -4.23
CA PRO A 231 -38.12 13.94 -5.53
C PRO A 231 -37.42 15.08 -6.28
N ASN A 232 -37.78 16.34 -6.00
CA ASN A 232 -37.13 17.52 -6.60
C ASN A 232 -35.69 17.72 -6.10
N ILE A 233 -35.41 17.37 -4.84
CA ILE A 233 -34.09 17.42 -4.22
C ILE A 233 -33.33 16.12 -4.53
N GLY A 234 -34.03 14.99 -4.48
CA GLY A 234 -33.44 13.67 -4.74
C GLY A 234 -32.87 13.50 -6.15
N ARG A 235 -33.41 14.21 -7.16
CA ARG A 235 -32.86 14.23 -8.53
C ARG A 235 -31.45 14.85 -8.62
N HIS A 236 -31.04 15.66 -7.65
CA HIS A 236 -29.66 16.18 -7.57
C HIS A 236 -28.68 15.15 -7.00
N PHE A 237 -29.15 14.06 -6.38
CA PHE A 237 -28.24 13.01 -5.96
C PHE A 237 -27.73 12.24 -7.17
N HIS A 238 -26.46 12.48 -7.51
CA HIS A 238 -25.74 11.74 -8.56
C HIS A 238 -25.61 10.23 -8.25
N ARG A 239 -25.89 9.80 -7.01
CA ARG A 239 -25.75 8.39 -6.59
C ARG A 239 -26.72 8.00 -5.48
N LEU A 240 -27.57 7.01 -5.77
CA LEU A 240 -28.41 6.32 -4.79
C LEU A 240 -27.79 4.96 -4.43
N GLY A 241 -27.81 4.59 -3.14
CA GLY A 241 -27.34 3.29 -2.66
C GLY A 241 -25.95 3.31 -2.00
N LEU A 242 -25.39 2.11 -1.79
CA LEU A 242 -24.10 1.90 -1.13
C LEU A 242 -22.92 2.32 -2.04
N PRO A 243 -21.81 2.81 -1.48
CA PRO A 243 -20.66 3.19 -2.28
C PRO A 243 -20.03 1.98 -2.99
N ARG A 244 -19.63 2.13 -4.26
CA ARG A 244 -18.88 1.07 -4.96
C ARG A 244 -17.50 0.93 -4.34
N LYS A 245 -17.11 -0.31 -4.08
CA LYS A 245 -15.78 -0.70 -3.62
C LYS A 245 -14.91 -1.02 -4.82
N ILE A 246 -13.70 -0.46 -4.83
CA ILE A 246 -12.64 -0.87 -5.76
C ILE A 246 -12.04 -2.20 -5.30
N GLY A 247 -11.71 -3.08 -6.25
CA GLY A 247 -11.09 -4.36 -5.97
C GLY A 247 -10.73 -5.11 -7.24
N SER A 248 -10.11 -6.27 -7.09
CA SER A 248 -9.82 -7.16 -8.20
C SER A 248 -11.01 -8.07 -8.44
N LEU A 249 -11.39 -8.25 -9.71
CA LEU A 249 -12.37 -9.24 -10.14
C LEU A 249 -11.67 -10.22 -11.08
N GLN A 250 -11.52 -11.45 -10.61
CA GLN A 250 -10.93 -12.56 -11.35
C GLN A 250 -12.04 -13.44 -11.92
N THR A 251 -11.92 -13.86 -13.19
CA THR A 251 -12.86 -14.82 -13.78
C THR A 251 -12.81 -16.16 -13.05
N PHE A 252 -13.98 -16.78 -12.86
CA PHE A 252 -14.06 -18.09 -12.21
C PHE A 252 -13.76 -19.20 -13.23
N VAL A 253 -12.98 -20.20 -12.83
CA VAL A 253 -12.62 -21.35 -13.67
C VAL A 253 -13.27 -22.64 -13.15
N SER A 254 -14.03 -23.31 -14.02
CA SER A 254 -14.79 -24.51 -13.68
C SER A 254 -14.02 -25.81 -13.97
N GLY A 255 -14.21 -26.83 -13.11
CA GLY A 255 -13.59 -28.15 -13.28
C GLY A 255 -12.13 -28.25 -12.78
N TYR A 256 -11.66 -27.24 -12.06
CA TYR A 256 -10.34 -27.21 -11.44
C TYR A 256 -10.40 -27.71 -9.98
N LYS A 257 -9.31 -28.31 -9.50
CA LYS A 257 -9.10 -28.68 -8.09
C LYS A 257 -7.71 -28.23 -7.64
N ASP A 258 -7.51 -28.09 -6.32
CA ASP A 258 -6.23 -27.75 -5.73
C ASP A 258 -5.11 -28.66 -6.26
N ALA A 259 -3.96 -28.07 -6.58
CA ALA A 259 -2.85 -28.82 -7.15
C ALA A 259 -2.39 -29.95 -6.22
N ASN A 260 -2.42 -29.75 -4.91
CA ASN A 260 -2.15 -30.80 -3.92
C ASN A 260 -2.99 -32.07 -4.13
N CYS A 261 -4.29 -31.94 -4.45
CA CYS A 261 -5.16 -33.08 -4.66
C CYS A 261 -4.71 -33.91 -5.88
N TRP A 262 -4.41 -33.24 -6.98
CA TRP A 262 -3.98 -33.89 -8.21
C TRP A 262 -2.56 -34.45 -8.12
N LEU A 263 -1.63 -33.71 -7.52
CA LEU A 263 -0.26 -34.17 -7.32
C LEU A 263 -0.22 -35.47 -6.50
N ALA A 264 -1.02 -35.57 -5.43
CA ALA A 264 -1.13 -36.80 -4.65
C ALA A 264 -1.72 -37.97 -5.47
N GLN A 265 -2.68 -37.69 -6.36
CA GLN A 265 -3.25 -38.70 -7.25
C GLN A 265 -2.22 -39.16 -8.30
N PHE A 266 -1.44 -38.25 -8.88
CA PHE A 266 -0.42 -38.57 -9.88
C PHE A 266 0.75 -39.39 -9.33
N GLU A 267 0.97 -39.38 -8.01
CA GLU A 267 1.93 -40.27 -7.36
C GLU A 267 1.43 -41.71 -7.25
N GLN A 268 0.12 -41.91 -7.14
CA GLN A 268 -0.50 -43.25 -7.08
C GLN A 268 -0.76 -43.80 -8.49
N GLU A 269 -1.28 -42.96 -9.36
CA GLU A 269 -1.63 -43.27 -10.75
C GLU A 269 -0.86 -42.33 -11.69
N PRO A 270 0.30 -42.76 -12.20
CA PRO A 270 1.13 -41.93 -13.05
C PRO A 270 0.39 -41.52 -14.33
N LEU A 271 0.54 -40.24 -14.69
CA LEU A 271 0.01 -39.68 -15.93
C LEU A 271 0.53 -40.41 -17.19
N SER A 272 -0.27 -40.39 -18.26
CA SER A 272 0.19 -40.76 -19.60
C SER A 272 1.37 -39.87 -20.03
N GLU A 273 2.21 -40.35 -20.93
CA GLU A 273 3.42 -39.61 -21.31
C GLU A 273 3.09 -38.27 -21.99
N ALA A 274 2.02 -38.24 -22.78
CA ALA A 274 1.48 -37.01 -23.37
C ALA A 274 1.01 -36.01 -22.28
N ALA A 275 0.26 -36.51 -21.29
CA ALA A 275 -0.22 -35.68 -20.19
C ALA A 275 0.93 -35.16 -19.30
N LYS A 276 1.99 -35.96 -19.06
CA LYS A 276 3.19 -35.50 -18.33
C LYS A 276 3.88 -34.34 -19.03
N VAL A 277 4.10 -34.45 -20.35
CA VAL A 277 4.73 -33.39 -21.15
C VAL A 277 3.87 -32.11 -21.09
N GLN A 278 2.56 -32.24 -21.22
CA GLN A 278 1.65 -31.11 -21.13
C GLN A 278 1.65 -30.46 -19.74
N PHE A 279 1.62 -31.27 -18.68
CA PHE A 279 1.70 -30.78 -17.31
C PHE A 279 3.01 -30.04 -17.06
N GLN A 280 4.13 -30.58 -17.53
CA GLN A 280 5.44 -29.93 -17.39
C GLN A 280 5.46 -28.55 -18.08
N ARG A 281 4.90 -28.43 -19.29
CA ARG A 281 4.81 -27.14 -20.00
C ARG A 281 3.96 -26.13 -19.23
N GLN A 282 2.80 -26.54 -18.73
CA GLN A 282 1.94 -25.67 -17.92
C GLN A 282 2.64 -25.25 -16.61
N PHE A 283 3.36 -26.19 -15.98
CA PHE A 283 4.13 -25.95 -14.77
C PHE A 283 5.25 -24.92 -15.00
N GLU A 284 5.99 -25.03 -16.11
CA GLU A 284 7.02 -24.05 -16.49
C GLU A 284 6.44 -22.64 -16.65
N ARG A 285 5.24 -22.51 -17.22
CA ARG A 285 4.54 -21.21 -17.34
C ARG A 285 4.17 -20.61 -15.97
N LEU A 286 3.69 -21.43 -15.03
CA LEU A 286 3.45 -21.02 -13.64
C LEU A 286 4.76 -20.54 -12.97
N VAL A 287 5.85 -21.29 -13.16
CA VAL A 287 7.19 -20.94 -12.63
C VAL A 287 7.63 -19.58 -13.14
N ILE A 288 7.51 -19.34 -14.46
CA ILE A 288 7.91 -18.08 -15.09
C ILE A 288 7.11 -16.91 -14.51
N LEU A 289 5.78 -17.05 -14.43
CA LEU A 289 4.92 -16.02 -13.82
C LEU A 289 5.39 -15.70 -12.40
N ASP A 290 5.42 -16.71 -11.52
CA ASP A 290 5.73 -16.53 -10.11
C ASP A 290 7.12 -15.95 -9.87
N TYR A 291 8.09 -16.32 -10.70
CA TYR A 291 9.45 -15.81 -10.60
C TYR A 291 9.53 -14.34 -10.99
N ILE A 292 8.95 -13.95 -12.14
CA ILE A 292 8.96 -12.56 -12.64
C ILE A 292 8.27 -11.62 -11.64
N ILE A 293 7.08 -11.98 -11.15
CA ILE A 293 6.34 -11.15 -10.19
C ILE A 293 6.87 -11.28 -8.76
N ARG A 294 7.84 -12.18 -8.53
CA ARG A 294 8.34 -12.62 -7.22
C ARG A 294 7.21 -12.86 -6.23
N ASN A 295 6.35 -13.82 -6.54
CA ASN A 295 5.25 -14.21 -5.66
C ASN A 295 5.80 -14.69 -4.30
N THR A 296 5.21 -14.17 -3.21
CA THR A 296 5.62 -14.49 -1.84
C THR A 296 4.67 -15.47 -1.15
N ASP A 297 3.59 -15.91 -1.81
CA ASP A 297 2.58 -16.84 -1.26
C ASP A 297 2.20 -18.03 -2.15
N ARG A 298 3.05 -18.45 -3.09
CA ARG A 298 2.70 -19.65 -3.87
C ARG A 298 2.90 -20.94 -3.06
N GLY A 299 1.84 -21.36 -2.38
CA GLY A 299 1.62 -22.71 -1.85
C GLY A 299 0.94 -23.62 -2.88
N SER A 300 0.89 -24.92 -2.62
CA SER A 300 0.24 -25.91 -3.50
C SER A 300 -1.30 -25.93 -3.44
N ASP A 301 -1.86 -25.11 -2.56
CA ASP A 301 -3.26 -24.73 -2.43
C ASP A 301 -3.62 -23.49 -3.26
N ASN A 302 -2.62 -22.69 -3.67
CA ASN A 302 -2.81 -21.43 -4.39
C ASN A 302 -2.62 -21.55 -5.91
N TRP A 303 -2.69 -22.76 -6.46
CA TRP A 303 -2.81 -22.99 -7.91
C TRP A 303 -3.61 -24.26 -8.11
N LEU A 304 -4.36 -24.29 -9.20
CA LEU A 304 -5.32 -25.34 -9.48
C LEU A 304 -4.92 -26.13 -10.72
N ILE A 305 -5.33 -27.38 -10.78
CA ILE A 305 -5.16 -28.27 -11.93
C ILE A 305 -6.53 -28.74 -12.40
N LYS A 306 -6.76 -28.68 -13.71
CA LYS A 306 -7.85 -29.37 -14.40
C LYS A 306 -7.22 -30.50 -15.23
N TYR A 307 -7.66 -31.72 -14.99
CA TYR A 307 -7.23 -32.90 -15.73
C TYR A 307 -8.46 -33.66 -16.25
N VAL A 308 -8.47 -33.98 -17.54
CA VAL A 308 -9.47 -34.83 -18.19
C VAL A 308 -8.74 -36.05 -18.77
N PRO A 309 -9.06 -37.28 -18.32
CA PRO A 309 -8.47 -38.51 -18.86
C PRO A 309 -8.80 -38.71 -20.35
N GLU A 310 -7.85 -39.27 -21.11
CA GLU A 310 -7.98 -39.49 -22.56
C GLU A 310 -9.24 -40.31 -22.94
N ASP A 311 -9.63 -41.26 -22.09
CA ASP A 311 -10.82 -42.10 -22.31
C ASP A 311 -12.15 -41.31 -22.34
N GLN A 312 -12.19 -40.14 -21.69
CA GLN A 312 -13.37 -39.27 -21.66
C GLN A 312 -13.40 -38.26 -22.81
N VAL A 313 -12.25 -37.95 -23.41
CA VAL A 313 -12.13 -36.98 -24.51
C VAL A 313 -12.74 -37.52 -25.82
N ASN A 314 -12.76 -38.84 -26.01
CA ASN A 314 -13.32 -39.46 -27.21
C ASN A 314 -14.85 -39.69 -27.16
N GLY A 315 -15.51 -39.45 -26.01
CA GLY A 315 -16.92 -39.83 -25.76
C GLY A 315 -17.93 -38.70 -25.62
N GLU A 316 -17.50 -37.48 -25.28
CA GLU A 316 -18.40 -36.34 -25.05
C GLU A 316 -18.31 -35.32 -26.19
N GLN A 317 -19.40 -35.21 -26.98
CA GLN A 317 -19.71 -33.95 -27.67
C GLN A 317 -19.96 -32.90 -26.59
N VAL A 318 -18.93 -32.12 -26.28
CA VAL A 318 -19.00 -31.01 -25.34
C VAL A 318 -19.95 -29.98 -25.93
N VAL A 319 -21.09 -29.76 -25.25
CA VAL A 319 -22.07 -28.73 -25.61
C VAL A 319 -21.47 -27.37 -25.23
N ASP A 320 -21.32 -26.52 -26.23
CA ASP A 320 -20.69 -25.20 -26.16
C ASP A 320 -21.33 -24.29 -25.11
N VAL A 321 -20.49 -23.71 -24.25
CA VAL A 321 -20.64 -22.33 -23.79
C VAL A 321 -19.47 -21.59 -24.42
N GLU A 322 -19.80 -20.71 -25.38
CA GLU A 322 -18.85 -19.97 -26.21
C GLU A 322 -17.86 -19.16 -25.36
N CYS A 323 -16.63 -19.64 -25.27
CA CYS A 323 -15.45 -18.81 -25.13
C CYS A 323 -14.39 -19.32 -26.10
N ASP A 324 -13.87 -18.39 -26.90
CA ASP A 324 -13.00 -18.60 -28.05
C ASP A 324 -11.63 -19.15 -27.63
N ASP A 325 -11.51 -20.47 -27.48
CA ASP A 325 -10.23 -21.16 -27.32
C ASP A 325 -10.21 -22.40 -28.23
N LYS A 326 -9.50 -22.30 -29.36
CA LYS A 326 -9.08 -23.43 -30.22
C LYS A 326 -8.06 -24.36 -29.53
N GLU A 327 -8.26 -24.65 -28.24
CA GLU A 327 -7.38 -25.45 -27.38
C GLU A 327 -8.15 -26.53 -26.61
N SER A 328 -9.30 -26.95 -27.16
CA SER A 328 -10.20 -27.97 -26.61
C SER A 328 -9.63 -29.41 -26.59
N SER A 329 -8.34 -29.60 -26.92
CA SER A 329 -7.64 -30.89 -26.86
C SER A 329 -6.66 -31.02 -25.69
N ALA A 330 -6.63 -30.05 -24.77
CA ALA A 330 -5.70 -30.03 -23.65
C ALA A 330 -6.15 -30.99 -22.53
N LEU A 331 -5.38 -32.07 -22.29
CA LEU A 331 -5.64 -33.03 -21.21
C LEU A 331 -5.45 -32.40 -19.84
N ILE A 332 -4.45 -31.53 -19.68
CA ILE A 332 -4.10 -30.86 -18.42
C ILE A 332 -3.96 -29.34 -18.59
N LYS A 333 -4.61 -28.56 -17.72
CA LYS A 333 -4.44 -27.11 -17.59
C LYS A 333 -4.16 -26.70 -16.15
N ILE A 334 -3.31 -25.68 -15.96
CA ILE A 334 -3.05 -25.04 -14.66
C ILE A 334 -3.75 -23.69 -14.58
N ALA A 335 -4.29 -23.34 -13.41
CA ALA A 335 -4.76 -22.00 -13.11
C ALA A 335 -4.03 -21.42 -11.89
N ALA A 336 -3.30 -20.32 -12.08
CA ALA A 336 -2.59 -19.56 -11.04
C ALA A 336 -3.54 -18.54 -10.40
N ILE A 337 -4.08 -18.87 -9.23
CA ILE A 337 -5.04 -18.04 -8.48
C ILE A 337 -4.36 -17.37 -7.28
N ASP A 338 -5.03 -16.42 -6.62
CA ASP A 338 -4.54 -15.78 -5.39
C ASP A 338 -3.12 -15.16 -5.52
N ASN A 339 -2.98 -14.24 -6.46
CA ASN A 339 -1.73 -13.55 -6.77
C ASN A 339 -1.53 -12.26 -5.97
N GLY A 340 -2.38 -11.99 -4.95
CA GLY A 340 -2.43 -10.73 -4.22
C GLY A 340 -1.21 -10.38 -3.36
N LEU A 341 -0.20 -11.27 -3.28
CA LEU A 341 1.01 -11.08 -2.47
C LEU A 341 2.28 -11.24 -3.33
N ALA A 342 2.30 -10.59 -4.48
CA ALA A 342 3.44 -10.46 -5.38
C ALA A 342 3.87 -8.98 -5.52
N PHE A 343 4.89 -8.72 -6.34
CA PHE A 343 5.52 -7.40 -6.58
C PHE A 343 6.12 -6.76 -5.31
N PRO A 344 7.13 -7.41 -4.69
CA PRO A 344 7.80 -6.83 -3.53
C PRO A 344 8.72 -5.67 -3.90
N LEU A 345 8.87 -4.71 -2.98
CA LEU A 345 9.77 -3.56 -3.08
C LEU A 345 11.25 -3.92 -2.87
N LYS A 346 11.52 -5.08 -2.29
CA LYS A 346 12.87 -5.65 -2.10
C LYS A 346 12.78 -7.17 -2.02
N HIS A 347 13.89 -7.87 -2.25
CA HIS A 347 13.93 -9.29 -1.94
C HIS A 347 13.72 -9.54 -0.44
N PRO A 348 13.06 -10.64 -0.05
CA PRO A 348 12.87 -10.96 1.36
C PRO A 348 14.19 -11.12 2.11
N ASP A 349 14.23 -10.66 3.36
CA ASP A 349 15.39 -10.86 4.23
C ASP A 349 15.52 -12.36 4.60
N GLU A 350 16.73 -12.88 4.78
CA GLU A 350 17.00 -14.33 4.94
C GLU A 350 16.22 -15.01 6.07
N TRP A 351 15.94 -14.28 7.16
CA TRP A 351 15.15 -14.78 8.30
C TRP A 351 13.66 -14.99 7.96
N ARG A 352 13.22 -14.55 6.77
CA ARG A 352 11.85 -14.70 6.26
C ARG A 352 11.82 -14.83 4.73
N ALA A 353 12.32 -15.96 4.23
CA ALA A 353 12.67 -16.16 2.81
C ALA A 353 11.49 -16.27 1.79
N TYR A 354 10.24 -16.47 2.23
CA TYR A 354 9.06 -16.71 1.36
C TYR A 354 9.38 -17.59 0.12
N PRO A 355 9.66 -18.88 0.33
CA PRO A 355 10.08 -19.76 -0.74
C PRO A 355 8.92 -20.06 -1.70
N PHE A 356 9.27 -20.42 -2.94
CA PHE A 356 8.33 -20.96 -3.89
C PHE A 356 8.07 -22.44 -3.58
N HIS A 357 6.87 -22.81 -3.14
CA HIS A 357 6.62 -24.18 -2.68
C HIS A 357 6.72 -25.23 -3.79
N TRP A 358 6.45 -24.83 -5.04
CA TRP A 358 6.64 -25.70 -6.18
C TRP A 358 8.11 -26.09 -6.43
N ALA A 359 9.09 -25.39 -5.86
CA ALA A 359 10.51 -25.73 -6.03
C ALA A 359 10.89 -27.10 -5.44
N TRP A 360 10.07 -27.63 -4.52
CA TRP A 360 10.26 -28.96 -3.94
C TRP A 360 9.63 -30.09 -4.76
N LEU A 361 8.87 -29.77 -5.80
CA LEU A 361 8.25 -30.78 -6.67
C LEU A 361 9.29 -31.42 -7.59
N LYS A 362 9.03 -32.67 -8.00
CA LYS A 362 9.91 -33.41 -8.92
C LYS A 362 10.06 -32.66 -10.25
N GLN A 363 8.98 -32.04 -10.71
CA GLN A 363 8.89 -31.23 -11.92
C GLN A 363 9.83 -30.02 -11.93
N ALA A 364 10.19 -29.48 -10.75
CA ALA A 364 11.12 -28.37 -10.66
C ALA A 364 12.58 -28.76 -10.95
N ARG A 365 12.89 -30.07 -10.98
CA ARG A 365 14.24 -30.57 -11.29
C ARG A 365 14.49 -30.70 -12.78
N GLU A 366 13.42 -30.80 -13.58
CA GLU A 366 13.50 -30.88 -15.03
C GLU A 366 13.95 -29.54 -15.63
N PRO A 367 14.91 -29.52 -16.57
CA PRO A 367 15.28 -28.32 -17.32
C PRO A 367 14.09 -27.67 -18.04
N PHE A 368 14.12 -26.35 -18.19
CA PHE A 368 13.12 -25.67 -19.02
C PHE A 368 13.10 -26.21 -20.45
N SER A 369 11.91 -26.60 -20.92
CA SER A 369 11.72 -27.13 -22.27
C SER A 369 12.08 -26.13 -23.38
N ASP A 370 12.51 -26.65 -24.53
CA ASP A 370 12.82 -25.82 -25.71
C ASP A 370 11.62 -25.04 -26.25
N GLU A 371 10.40 -25.50 -25.97
CA GLU A 371 9.17 -24.78 -26.31
C GLU A 371 9.00 -23.53 -25.44
N THR A 372 9.12 -23.69 -24.12
CA THR A 372 9.06 -22.56 -23.19
C THR A 372 10.17 -21.55 -23.45
N ARG A 373 11.40 -22.02 -23.73
CA ARG A 373 12.52 -21.15 -24.10
C ARG A 373 12.22 -20.34 -25.36
N ARG A 374 11.70 -20.98 -26.42
CA ARG A 374 11.32 -20.30 -27.68
C ARG A 374 10.17 -19.31 -27.50
N LEU A 375 9.24 -19.56 -26.59
CA LEU A 375 8.12 -18.67 -26.30
C LEU A 375 8.56 -17.41 -25.53
N ILE A 376 9.40 -17.59 -24.51
CA ILE A 376 9.66 -16.55 -23.51
C ILE A 376 10.96 -15.77 -23.77
N LEU A 377 12.02 -16.46 -24.18
CA LEU A 377 13.34 -15.83 -24.29
C LEU A 377 13.36 -14.63 -25.25
N PRO A 378 12.74 -14.67 -26.45
CA PRO A 378 12.73 -13.52 -27.35
C PRO A 378 12.02 -12.29 -26.78
N ARG A 379 11.08 -12.48 -25.84
CA ARG A 379 10.34 -11.37 -25.20
C ARG A 379 11.16 -10.76 -24.09
N ILE A 380 11.71 -11.58 -23.18
CA ILE A 380 12.36 -11.06 -21.98
C ILE A 380 13.83 -10.65 -22.18
N ASP A 381 14.45 -11.09 -23.28
CA ASP A 381 15.80 -10.62 -23.68
C ASP A 381 15.73 -9.26 -24.41
N ASP A 382 14.55 -8.89 -24.91
CA ASP A 382 14.30 -7.58 -25.51
C ASP A 382 14.03 -6.53 -24.42
N LEU A 383 14.92 -5.53 -24.34
CA LEU A 383 14.80 -4.44 -23.37
C LEU A 383 13.54 -3.59 -23.62
N ASP A 384 13.14 -3.39 -24.88
CA ASP A 384 11.98 -2.57 -25.21
C ASP A 384 10.70 -3.22 -24.68
N PHE A 385 10.56 -4.53 -24.86
CA PHE A 385 9.46 -5.31 -24.26
C PHE A 385 9.40 -5.18 -22.74
N VAL A 386 10.54 -5.30 -22.05
CA VAL A 386 10.61 -5.20 -20.58
C VAL A 386 10.22 -3.80 -20.11
N MET A 387 10.66 -2.77 -20.82
CA MET A 387 10.31 -1.38 -20.53
C MET A 387 8.82 -1.12 -20.75
N GLU A 388 8.26 -1.61 -21.86
CA GLU A 388 6.84 -1.51 -22.16
C GLU A 388 5.98 -2.28 -21.13
N LEU A 389 6.45 -3.42 -20.62
CA LEU A 389 5.80 -4.13 -19.52
C LEU A 389 5.80 -3.27 -18.23
N CYS A 390 6.93 -2.63 -17.91
CA CYS A 390 7.00 -1.72 -16.75
C CYS A 390 6.04 -0.53 -16.91
N ASP A 391 5.91 0.03 -18.12
CA ASP A 391 5.02 1.16 -18.39
C ASP A 391 3.53 0.75 -18.28
N ASP A 392 3.17 -0.45 -18.73
CA ASP A 392 1.80 -0.95 -18.57
C ASP A 392 1.47 -1.26 -17.10
N LEU A 393 2.42 -1.81 -16.34
CA LEU A 393 2.29 -1.97 -14.90
C LEU A 393 2.16 -0.60 -14.21
N LYS A 394 2.90 0.41 -14.66
CA LYS A 394 2.82 1.77 -14.11
C LYS A 394 1.42 2.36 -14.29
N LYS A 395 0.86 2.29 -15.50
CA LYS A 395 -0.52 2.73 -15.78
C LYS A 395 -1.54 2.05 -14.88
N LEU A 396 -1.37 0.76 -14.59
CA LEU A 396 -2.24 0.02 -13.68
C LEU A 396 -2.10 0.49 -12.23
N PHE A 397 -0.86 0.63 -11.73
CA PHE A 397 -0.61 0.98 -10.33
C PHE A 397 -0.95 2.45 -10.02
N GLU A 398 -0.84 3.36 -11.00
CA GLU A 398 -1.25 4.77 -10.90
C GLU A 398 -2.77 4.94 -10.67
N THR A 399 -3.57 3.90 -10.91
CA THR A 399 -5.01 3.94 -10.59
C THR A 399 -5.30 3.99 -9.08
N ASP A 400 -4.31 3.66 -8.24
CA ASP A 400 -4.44 3.72 -6.79
C ASP A 400 -4.14 5.11 -6.25
N GLN A 401 -5.03 5.63 -5.41
CA GLN A 401 -4.84 6.93 -4.74
C GLN A 401 -3.59 6.98 -3.84
N GLY A 402 -3.11 5.84 -3.36
CA GLY A 402 -1.88 5.71 -2.55
C GLY A 402 -0.66 5.32 -3.39
N PHE A 403 -0.68 5.52 -4.70
CA PHE A 403 0.46 5.26 -5.57
C PHE A 403 1.65 6.15 -5.20
N ASP A 404 2.82 5.53 -5.02
CA ASP A 404 4.09 6.20 -4.81
C ASP A 404 5.06 5.78 -5.92
N PRO A 405 5.50 6.70 -6.80
CA PRO A 405 6.41 6.40 -7.89
C PRO A 405 7.74 5.78 -7.45
N GLN A 406 8.23 6.11 -6.25
CA GLN A 406 9.49 5.59 -5.74
C GLN A 406 9.35 4.15 -5.24
N ILE A 407 8.24 3.84 -4.56
CA ILE A 407 7.92 2.46 -4.19
C ILE A 407 7.75 1.62 -5.45
N PHE A 408 7.06 2.16 -6.46
CA PHE A 408 6.87 1.48 -7.74
C PHE A 408 8.20 1.19 -8.45
N GLU A 409 9.13 2.16 -8.52
CA GLU A 409 10.43 1.89 -9.15
C GLU A 409 11.27 0.85 -8.38
N LYS A 410 11.13 0.77 -7.04
CA LYS A 410 11.72 -0.33 -6.26
C LYS A 410 11.09 -1.69 -6.58
N GLN A 411 9.78 -1.75 -6.81
CA GLN A 411 9.14 -2.99 -7.27
C GLN A 411 9.65 -3.39 -8.66
N MET A 412 9.78 -2.42 -9.57
CA MET A 412 10.27 -2.68 -10.92
C MET A 412 11.75 -3.03 -10.94
N SER A 413 12.58 -2.53 -10.01
CA SER A 413 13.98 -2.91 -9.92
C SER A 413 14.16 -4.37 -9.50
N VAL A 414 13.30 -4.89 -8.62
CA VAL A 414 13.22 -6.32 -8.30
C VAL A 414 12.75 -7.12 -9.52
N LEU A 415 11.66 -6.71 -10.17
CA LEU A 415 11.12 -7.39 -11.35
C LEU A 415 12.16 -7.50 -12.48
N ARG A 416 12.89 -6.41 -12.78
CA ARG A 416 13.98 -6.41 -13.76
C ARG A 416 15.11 -7.38 -13.37
N GLY A 417 15.46 -7.43 -12.08
CA GLY A 417 16.43 -8.39 -11.58
C GLY A 417 15.98 -9.86 -11.71
N GLN A 418 14.69 -10.13 -11.48
CA GLN A 418 14.11 -11.46 -11.72
C GLN A 418 14.15 -11.82 -13.22
N ILE A 419 13.78 -10.88 -14.10
CA ILE A 419 13.83 -11.09 -15.54
C ILE A 419 15.26 -11.42 -16.00
N LEU A 420 16.27 -10.71 -15.48
CA LEU A 420 17.67 -10.97 -15.81
C LEU A 420 18.09 -12.41 -15.44
N ASN A 421 17.79 -12.84 -14.21
CA ASN A 421 18.10 -14.20 -13.77
C ASN A 421 17.36 -15.26 -14.60
N LEU A 422 16.09 -15.02 -14.91
CA LEU A 422 15.29 -15.91 -15.75
C LEU A 422 15.86 -16.01 -17.16
N CYS A 423 16.23 -14.88 -17.77
CA CYS A 423 16.86 -14.85 -19.10
C CYS A 423 18.14 -15.70 -19.12
N GLN A 424 19.01 -15.54 -18.12
CA GLN A 424 20.22 -16.35 -18.00
C GLN A 424 19.91 -17.84 -17.82
N ALA A 425 18.94 -18.18 -16.97
CA ALA A 425 18.54 -19.57 -16.75
C ALA A 425 17.97 -20.24 -18.00
N LEU A 426 17.17 -19.52 -18.79
CA LEU A 426 16.65 -20.01 -20.08
C LEU A 426 17.75 -20.15 -21.13
N LYS A 427 18.74 -19.25 -21.16
CA LYS A 427 19.91 -19.36 -22.06
C LYS A 427 20.76 -20.61 -21.74
N GLU A 428 20.98 -20.89 -20.47
CA GLU A 428 21.78 -22.02 -19.98
C GLU A 428 21.00 -23.34 -19.83
N SER A 429 19.72 -23.39 -20.21
CA SER A 429 18.85 -24.56 -20.05
C SER A 429 18.83 -25.10 -18.61
N LYS A 430 18.76 -24.19 -17.63
CA LYS A 430 18.61 -24.54 -16.21
C LYS A 430 17.20 -25.07 -15.89
N SER A 431 17.05 -25.76 -14.76
CA SER A 431 15.75 -26.13 -14.21
C SER A 431 15.15 -25.04 -13.31
N PRO A 432 13.83 -25.06 -13.05
CA PRO A 432 13.20 -24.18 -12.06
C PRO A 432 13.90 -24.18 -10.69
N LEU A 433 14.36 -25.35 -10.23
CA LEU A 433 15.10 -25.48 -8.97
C LEU A 433 16.45 -24.75 -9.03
N GLN A 434 17.17 -24.84 -10.14
CA GLN A 434 18.43 -24.13 -10.32
C GLN A 434 18.22 -22.62 -10.44
N LEU A 435 17.11 -22.18 -11.06
CA LEU A 435 16.73 -20.77 -11.17
C LEU A 435 16.51 -20.13 -9.79
N VAL A 436 15.79 -20.79 -8.88
CA VAL A 436 15.54 -20.25 -7.54
C VAL A 436 16.78 -20.26 -6.63
N GLN A 437 17.81 -21.02 -7.00
CA GLN A 437 19.11 -21.03 -6.32
C GLN A 437 20.06 -19.92 -6.81
N MET A 438 19.72 -19.22 -7.89
CA MET A 438 20.51 -18.09 -8.37
C MET A 438 20.46 -16.93 -7.36
N PRO A 439 21.57 -16.18 -7.21
CA PRO A 439 21.60 -15.04 -6.30
C PRO A 439 20.54 -13.99 -6.71
N PRO A 440 19.76 -13.45 -5.77
CA PRO A 440 18.77 -12.42 -6.07
C PRO A 440 19.44 -11.15 -6.62
N MET A 441 18.95 -10.66 -7.76
CA MET A 441 19.45 -9.46 -8.41
C MET A 441 18.43 -8.32 -8.34
N ILE A 442 18.91 -7.07 -8.34
CA ILE A 442 18.10 -5.85 -8.44
C ILE A 442 18.73 -4.97 -9.52
N ILE A 443 17.91 -4.40 -10.41
CA ILE A 443 18.37 -3.49 -11.47
C ILE A 443 17.69 -2.15 -11.31
N GLU A 444 18.45 -1.17 -10.82
CA GLU A 444 18.01 0.22 -10.72
C GLU A 444 18.33 0.95 -12.03
N LYS A 445 17.40 1.78 -12.50
CA LYS A 445 17.68 2.70 -13.60
C LYS A 445 18.67 3.74 -13.08
N THR A 446 19.88 3.78 -13.62
CA THR A 446 20.82 4.87 -13.34
C THR A 446 20.17 6.18 -13.81
N LYS A 447 19.78 7.04 -12.86
CA LYS A 447 19.66 8.47 -13.18
C LYS A 447 21.05 8.92 -13.62
N GLU A 448 21.17 9.57 -14.78
CA GLU A 448 22.43 10.18 -15.19
C GLU A 448 23.03 10.92 -14.01
N HIS A 449 24.25 10.53 -13.64
CA HIS A 449 25.01 11.11 -12.55
C HIS A 449 25.14 12.62 -12.77
N MET A 450 24.33 13.43 -12.07
CA MET A 450 24.83 14.70 -11.57
C MET A 450 25.80 14.33 -10.45
N SER A 451 27.09 14.37 -10.78
CA SER A 451 28.21 14.00 -9.91
C SER A 451 28.06 14.61 -8.51
N LEU A 452 27.89 13.76 -7.49
CA LEU A 452 28.07 14.13 -6.09
C LEU A 452 29.56 14.42 -5.86
N PRO A 453 29.93 15.50 -5.15
CA PRO A 453 31.29 15.67 -4.65
C PRO A 453 31.57 14.56 -3.63
N GLN A 454 32.53 13.69 -3.94
CA GLN A 454 33.22 12.89 -2.94
C GLN A 454 34.15 13.82 -2.15
N GLU A 455 33.71 14.31 -1.00
CA GLU A 455 34.62 14.67 0.09
C GLU A 455 33.97 14.35 1.44
N HIS A 456 34.70 13.61 2.28
CA HIS A 456 34.42 13.41 3.69
C HIS A 456 34.21 14.77 4.36
N SER A 457 32.96 15.20 4.46
CA SER A 457 32.58 16.43 5.12
C SER A 457 31.89 16.06 6.44
N ASP A 458 32.36 16.65 7.55
CA ASP A 458 31.79 16.51 8.90
C ASP A 458 30.32 16.98 8.98
N VAL A 459 29.81 17.62 7.93
CA VAL A 459 28.50 18.26 7.86
C VAL A 459 27.80 17.86 6.56
N VAL A 460 26.64 17.21 6.67
CA VAL A 460 25.76 16.90 5.54
C VAL A 460 24.62 17.91 5.50
N VAL A 461 24.32 18.44 4.32
CA VAL A 461 23.24 19.42 4.11
C VAL A 461 22.19 18.80 3.18
N ILE A 462 20.94 18.78 3.64
CA ILE A 462 19.77 18.31 2.89
C ILE A 462 18.92 19.54 2.57
N ASP A 463 19.11 20.05 1.35
CA ASP A 463 18.47 21.26 0.79
C ASP A 463 17.16 20.98 0.01
N ASP A 464 16.48 22.07 -0.40
CA ASP A 464 15.19 22.03 -1.12
C ASP A 464 15.24 21.29 -2.47
N ALA A 465 16.40 21.17 -3.10
CA ALA A 465 16.56 20.43 -4.35
C ALA A 465 16.37 18.92 -4.13
N TYR A 466 16.77 18.41 -2.97
CA TYR A 466 16.51 17.03 -2.55
C TYR A 466 15.07 16.80 -2.04
N LEU A 467 14.39 17.87 -1.61
CA LEU A 467 13.06 17.81 -1.00
C LEU A 467 11.91 17.80 -2.03
N ARG A 468 12.16 18.12 -3.31
CA ARG A 468 11.19 17.88 -4.40
C ARG A 468 10.93 16.39 -4.66
N GLU A 469 11.86 15.53 -4.28
CA GLU A 469 11.72 14.06 -4.36
C GLU A 469 11.79 13.46 -2.95
N ASN A 470 10.72 13.60 -2.15
CA ASN A 470 10.65 13.27 -0.71
C ASN A 470 11.47 12.04 -0.25
N GLY A 471 11.46 10.90 -0.94
CA GLY A 471 12.24 9.74 -0.49
C GLY A 471 13.73 9.73 -0.85
N TYR A 472 14.23 10.62 -1.73
CA TYR A 472 15.67 10.85 -1.87
C TYR A 472 16.22 11.57 -0.61
N ALA A 473 15.52 12.59 -0.12
CA ALA A 473 15.87 13.27 1.12
C ALA A 473 15.88 12.32 2.33
N VAL A 474 14.92 11.37 2.40
CA VAL A 474 14.90 10.32 3.43
C VAL A 474 16.11 9.39 3.30
N ALA A 475 16.44 8.92 2.09
CA ALA A 475 17.58 8.04 1.87
C ALA A 475 18.93 8.71 2.21
N VAL A 476 19.08 10.00 1.88
CA VAL A 476 20.27 10.79 2.25
C VAL A 476 20.35 10.97 3.77
N LEU A 477 19.22 11.25 4.43
CA LEU A 477 19.16 11.34 5.88
C LEU A 477 19.53 10.00 6.54
N GLU A 478 18.94 8.89 6.10
CA GLU A 478 19.24 7.55 6.61
C GLU A 478 20.72 7.21 6.43
N LYS A 479 21.28 7.50 5.25
CA LYS A 479 22.71 7.30 4.99
C LYS A 479 23.57 8.14 5.93
N ALA A 480 23.26 9.43 6.11
CA ALA A 480 24.00 10.32 7.00
C ALA A 480 23.95 9.86 8.47
N LEU A 481 22.79 9.33 8.90
CA LEU A 481 22.62 8.73 10.23
C LEU A 481 23.43 7.43 10.39
N MET A 482 23.50 6.58 9.36
CA MET A 482 24.29 5.35 9.35
C MET A 482 25.80 5.62 9.35
N GLU A 483 26.24 6.63 8.60
CA GLU A 483 27.64 7.08 8.54
C GLU A 483 28.06 7.87 9.79
N LYS A 484 27.13 8.17 10.70
CA LYS A 484 27.36 8.90 11.96
C LYS A 484 27.99 10.28 11.74
N CYS A 485 27.50 11.00 10.73
CA CYS A 485 27.95 12.36 10.44
C CYS A 485 27.82 13.27 11.67
N SER A 486 28.84 14.10 11.92
CA SER A 486 28.91 14.97 13.11
C SER A 486 27.74 15.96 13.17
N TYR A 487 27.38 16.55 12.01
CA TYR A 487 26.22 17.42 11.86
C TYR A 487 25.41 17.09 10.61
N ILE A 488 24.09 17.15 10.75
CA ILE A 488 23.15 17.02 9.63
C ILE A 488 22.26 18.26 9.65
N VAL A 489 22.30 19.05 8.59
CA VAL A 489 21.51 20.26 8.41
C VAL A 489 20.37 19.92 7.47
N ILE A 490 19.13 20.04 7.95
CA ILE A 490 17.92 19.74 7.18
C ILE A 490 17.13 21.02 7.05
N GLU A 491 16.79 21.41 5.82
CA GLU A 491 15.86 22.52 5.60
C GLU A 491 14.49 22.23 6.22
N PRO A 492 13.78 23.26 6.73
CA PRO A 492 12.53 23.08 7.47
C PRO A 492 11.41 22.54 6.56
N THR A 493 11.24 21.23 6.63
CA THR A 493 10.24 20.46 5.88
C THR A 493 9.53 19.45 6.80
N VAL A 494 8.59 18.68 6.25
CA VAL A 494 7.92 17.58 6.95
C VAL A 494 8.94 16.60 7.55
N LEU A 495 10.01 16.27 6.81
CA LEU A 495 11.08 15.37 7.26
C LEU A 495 11.85 15.93 8.47
N ALA A 496 12.23 17.22 8.41
CA ALA A 496 12.91 17.89 9.51
C ALA A 496 12.05 17.90 10.79
N ASN A 497 10.74 18.14 10.65
CA ASN A 497 9.79 18.12 11.76
C ASN A 497 9.58 16.70 12.31
N GLN A 498 9.58 15.67 11.47
CA GLN A 498 9.51 14.26 11.89
C GLN A 498 10.75 13.84 12.68
N ALA A 499 11.95 14.15 12.18
CA ALA A 499 13.20 13.86 12.89
C ALA A 499 13.25 14.58 14.25
N LYS A 500 12.87 15.87 14.28
CA LYS A 500 12.74 16.65 15.51
C LYS A 500 11.72 16.04 16.49
N CYS A 501 10.57 15.58 15.99
CA CYS A 501 9.53 14.94 16.80
C CYS A 501 10.02 13.61 17.39
N SER A 502 10.66 12.76 16.60
CA SER A 502 11.25 11.50 17.06
C SER A 502 12.26 11.73 18.20
N ILE A 503 13.17 12.70 18.03
CA ILE A 503 14.14 13.07 19.07
C ILE A 503 13.44 13.62 20.33
N SER A 504 12.38 14.41 20.15
CA SER A 504 11.58 14.94 21.27
C SER A 504 10.92 13.82 22.07
N ILE A 505 10.37 12.80 21.40
CA ILE A 505 9.76 11.62 22.05
C ILE A 505 10.79 10.84 22.85
N GLY A 506 11.97 10.55 22.27
CA GLY A 506 13.07 9.91 23.00
C GLY A 506 13.49 10.71 24.23
N ASN A 507 13.61 12.04 24.08
CA ASN A 507 13.93 12.93 25.17
C ASN A 507 12.89 12.90 26.29
N PHE A 508 11.61 12.88 25.94
CA PHE A 508 10.51 12.77 26.88
C PHE A 508 10.54 11.44 27.64
N LEU A 509 10.68 10.32 26.94
CA LEU A 509 10.74 8.98 27.55
C LEU A 509 11.92 8.84 28.52
N HIS A 510 13.11 9.32 28.12
CA HIS A 510 14.29 9.32 28.98
C HIS A 510 14.08 10.16 30.25
N ARG A 511 13.66 11.42 30.09
CA ARG A 511 13.47 12.34 31.23
C ARG A 511 12.41 11.81 32.19
N THR A 512 11.32 11.26 31.66
CA THR A 512 10.24 10.68 32.46
C THR A 512 10.74 9.49 33.28
N ALA A 513 11.50 8.57 32.68
CA ALA A 513 12.08 7.45 33.40
C ALA A 513 13.06 7.89 34.49
N VAL A 514 13.94 8.85 34.20
CA VAL A 514 14.92 9.35 35.19
C VAL A 514 14.23 10.10 36.32
N LEU A 515 13.36 11.06 36.01
CA LEU A 515 12.68 11.89 37.02
C LEU A 515 11.78 11.06 37.92
N LEU A 516 10.95 10.18 37.35
CA LEU A 516 10.05 9.35 38.14
C LEU A 516 10.80 8.25 38.89
N GLY A 517 11.88 7.70 38.32
CA GLY A 517 12.77 6.76 39.01
C GLY A 517 13.44 7.40 40.23
N SER A 518 14.00 8.60 40.09
CA SER A 518 14.58 9.35 41.21
C SER A 518 13.51 9.79 42.23
N ALA A 519 12.35 10.28 41.78
CA ALA A 519 11.25 10.66 42.66
C ALA A 519 10.74 9.47 43.47
N THR A 520 10.69 8.27 42.88
CA THR A 520 10.31 7.03 43.58
C THR A 520 11.21 6.79 44.78
N VAL A 521 12.54 6.91 44.64
CA VAL A 521 13.48 6.74 45.75
C VAL A 521 13.21 7.75 46.87
N ILE A 522 12.96 9.01 46.53
CA ILE A 522 12.66 10.08 47.50
C ILE A 522 11.34 9.80 48.21
N ILE A 523 10.27 9.48 47.49
CA ILE A 523 8.94 9.24 48.05
C ILE A 523 8.97 8.04 49.00
N VAL A 524 9.68 6.96 48.65
CA VAL A 524 9.83 5.79 49.52
C VAL A 524 10.57 6.13 50.83
N CYS A 525 11.52 7.06 50.80
CA CYS A 525 12.26 7.49 52.00
C CYS A 525 11.43 8.41 52.92
N TYR A 526 10.73 9.40 52.35
CA TYR A 526 10.03 10.43 53.14
C TYR A 526 8.56 10.11 53.42
N PHE A 527 7.90 9.33 52.57
CA PHE A 527 6.48 8.98 52.66
C PHE A 527 6.25 7.47 52.49
N PRO A 528 6.79 6.63 53.39
CA PRO A 528 6.76 5.18 53.25
C PRO A 528 5.34 4.58 53.28
N ASN A 529 4.38 5.28 53.91
CA ASN A 529 3.01 4.79 54.12
C ASN A 529 2.08 4.91 52.89
N LEU A 530 2.60 5.31 51.72
CA LEU A 530 1.82 5.53 50.51
C LEU A 530 2.21 4.56 49.37
N PRO A 531 1.89 3.26 49.48
CA PRO A 531 2.33 2.24 48.53
C PRO A 531 1.87 2.44 47.09
N ILE A 532 0.67 3.01 46.93
CA ILE A 532 0.11 3.30 45.61
C ILE A 532 0.93 4.39 44.91
N VAL A 533 1.41 5.38 45.65
CA VAL A 533 2.12 6.55 45.09
C VAL A 533 3.50 6.15 44.61
N TRP A 534 4.33 5.53 45.46
CA TRP A 534 5.64 5.07 45.00
C TRP A 534 5.57 3.89 44.02
N GLY A 535 4.53 3.05 44.09
CA GLY A 535 4.33 1.96 43.13
C GLY A 535 3.99 2.47 41.73
N THR A 536 3.13 3.48 41.62
CA THR A 536 2.76 4.09 40.33
C THR A 536 3.90 4.91 39.71
N THR A 537 4.69 5.64 40.51
CA THR A 537 5.88 6.34 40.00
C THR A 537 6.98 5.36 39.56
N CYS A 538 7.14 4.22 40.25
CA CYS A 538 8.06 3.17 39.84
C CYS A 538 7.60 2.49 38.55
N GLY A 539 6.32 2.12 38.45
CA GLY A 539 5.77 1.46 37.27
C GLY A 539 5.84 2.34 36.02
N THR A 540 5.49 3.62 36.13
CA THR A 540 5.60 4.58 35.01
C THR A 540 7.05 4.80 34.57
N SER A 541 7.99 4.83 35.52
CA SER A 541 9.43 4.87 35.25
C SER A 541 9.93 3.64 34.48
N VAL A 542 9.51 2.42 34.90
CA VAL A 542 9.88 1.16 34.25
C VAL A 542 9.30 1.07 32.84
N VAL A 543 8.01 1.41 32.66
CA VAL A 543 7.36 1.42 31.33
C VAL A 543 8.04 2.41 30.39
N SER A 544 8.36 3.61 30.86
CA SER A 544 9.06 4.63 30.06
C SER A 544 10.47 4.16 29.67
N CYS A 545 11.17 3.47 30.57
CA CYS A 545 12.47 2.84 30.27
C CYS A 545 12.34 1.73 29.22
N ALA A 546 11.33 0.86 29.35
CA ALA A 546 11.09 -0.22 28.40
C ALA A 546 10.76 0.32 26.99
N LEU A 547 9.91 1.35 26.88
CA LEU A 547 9.59 2.00 25.61
C LEU A 547 10.82 2.66 24.98
N TYR A 548 11.69 3.27 25.80
CA TYR A 548 12.95 3.84 25.34
C TYR A 548 13.90 2.77 24.79
N TRP A 549 14.11 1.67 25.52
CA TRP A 549 15.05 0.61 25.13
C TRP A 549 14.54 -0.25 23.97
N CYS A 550 13.27 -0.64 24.00
CA CYS A 550 12.70 -1.53 23.00
C CYS A 550 12.29 -0.79 21.71
N GLY A 551 11.90 0.48 21.82
CA GLY A 551 11.50 1.31 20.69
C GLY A 551 12.62 2.25 20.25
N TRP A 552 12.74 3.39 20.92
CA TRP A 552 13.51 4.53 20.41
C TRP A 552 15.02 4.27 20.30
N SER A 553 15.64 3.54 21.23
CA SER A 553 17.10 3.32 21.25
C SER A 553 17.64 2.41 20.13
N ARG A 554 16.74 1.87 19.29
CA ARG A 554 17.07 1.09 18.09
C ARG A 554 17.04 1.94 16.81
N ASP A 555 16.47 3.13 16.87
CA ASP A 555 16.44 4.09 15.77
C ASP A 555 17.82 4.77 15.65
N PRO A 556 18.44 4.85 14.46
CA PRO A 556 19.68 5.61 14.25
C PRO A 556 19.61 7.07 14.74
N CYS A 557 18.42 7.69 14.71
CA CYS A 557 18.17 9.03 15.25
C CYS A 557 18.42 9.12 16.75
N SER A 558 18.47 8.00 17.48
CA SER A 558 18.73 7.99 18.92
C SER A 558 20.08 8.61 19.27
N HIS A 559 21.03 8.54 18.33
CA HIS A 559 22.36 9.10 18.45
C HIS A 559 22.45 10.58 18.08
N TYR A 560 21.33 11.27 17.90
CA TYR A 560 21.30 12.66 17.49
C TYR A 560 20.48 13.53 18.45
N GLN A 561 20.86 14.79 18.59
CA GLN A 561 20.11 15.81 19.30
C GLN A 561 19.95 17.05 18.43
N VAL A 562 18.83 17.76 18.61
CA VAL A 562 18.60 19.03 17.91
C VAL A 562 19.48 20.10 18.55
N GLU A 563 20.38 20.68 17.76
CA GLU A 563 21.26 21.74 18.21
C GLU A 563 20.47 23.06 18.25
N THR A 564 20.37 23.66 19.44
CA THR A 564 19.63 24.91 19.66
C THR A 564 20.54 26.09 20.03
N ASP A 565 21.85 25.85 20.17
CA ASP A 565 22.83 26.86 20.55
C ASP A 565 23.12 27.82 19.39
N LYS A 566 22.60 29.05 19.52
CA LYS A 566 22.70 30.08 18.48
C LYS A 566 24.15 30.44 18.14
N GLN A 567 25.07 30.44 19.11
CA GLN A 567 26.47 30.83 18.88
C GLN A 567 27.21 29.80 18.03
N LYS A 568 27.00 28.51 18.30
CA LYS A 568 27.59 27.42 17.51
C LYS A 568 27.02 27.33 16.10
N LEU A 569 25.71 27.59 15.97
CA LEU A 569 25.05 27.65 14.66
C LEU A 569 25.61 28.81 13.82
N GLU A 570 25.84 29.99 14.42
CA GLU A 570 26.44 31.14 13.74
C GLU A 570 27.89 30.90 13.30
N GLU A 571 28.70 30.20 14.11
CA GLU A 571 30.06 29.79 13.73
C GLU A 571 30.05 28.78 12.57
N MET A 572 29.14 27.80 12.60
CA MET A 572 28.98 26.82 11.52
C MET A 572 28.53 27.46 10.21
N TRP A 573 27.58 28.42 10.27
CA TRP A 573 27.11 29.13 9.09
C TRP A 573 28.21 29.96 8.42
N LYS A 574 29.10 30.57 9.21
CA LYS A 574 30.27 31.31 8.71
C LYS A 574 31.31 30.38 8.05
N LYS A 575 31.50 29.18 8.59
CA LYS A 575 32.52 28.23 8.11
C LYS A 575 32.13 27.52 6.82
N ASN A 576 30.83 27.22 6.65
CA ASN A 576 30.33 26.35 5.57
C ASN A 576 29.49 27.09 4.51
N SER A 577 29.46 28.42 4.52
CA SER A 577 28.68 29.24 3.56
C SER A 577 27.18 28.90 3.50
N LEU A 578 26.61 28.44 4.62
CA LEU A 578 25.21 27.96 4.72
C LEU A 578 24.19 29.08 4.98
N SER A 579 24.57 30.33 4.76
CA SER A 579 23.78 31.54 5.11
C SER A 579 22.48 31.72 4.32
N PHE A 580 22.21 30.86 3.33
CA PHE A 580 21.03 30.94 2.47
C PHE A 580 19.84 30.08 2.95
N LEU A 581 20.04 29.21 3.95
CA LEU A 581 18.99 28.30 4.44
C LEU A 581 18.05 29.02 5.42
N ILE A 582 16.75 29.04 5.11
CA ILE A 582 15.73 29.66 5.96
C ILE A 582 15.42 28.69 7.11
N ASN A 583 15.71 29.04 8.37
CA ASN A 583 15.36 28.29 9.60
C ASN A 583 15.61 26.76 9.57
N PRO A 584 16.84 26.27 9.31
CA PRO A 584 17.13 24.84 9.25
C PRO A 584 17.03 24.14 10.62
N VAL A 585 16.66 22.86 10.59
CA VAL A 585 16.81 21.95 11.74
C VAL A 585 18.20 21.31 11.66
N VAL A 586 19.01 21.54 12.69
CA VAL A 586 20.37 21.00 12.78
C VAL A 586 20.40 19.86 13.78
N LEU A 587 20.75 18.67 13.30
CA LEU A 587 20.98 17.50 14.12
C LEU A 587 22.47 17.36 14.39
N ARG A 588 22.83 17.16 15.64
CA ARG A 588 24.20 16.91 16.07
C ARG A 588 24.33 15.50 16.60
N TYR A 589 25.37 14.79 16.15
CA TYR A 589 25.68 13.47 16.67
C TYR A 589 26.12 13.55 18.14
N GLN A 590 25.44 12.79 18.98
CA GLN A 590 25.74 12.60 20.38
C GLN A 590 25.49 11.13 20.75
N ASN A 591 26.56 10.44 21.18
CA ASN A 591 26.46 9.03 21.54
C ASN A 591 25.46 8.82 22.70
N ASP A 592 24.40 8.03 22.45
CA ASP A 592 23.32 7.77 23.41
C ASP A 592 23.68 6.75 24.50
N ARG A 593 24.79 6.01 24.35
CA ARG A 593 25.24 5.00 25.31
C ARG A 593 25.29 5.48 26.78
N PRO A 594 25.96 6.59 27.13
CA PRO A 594 26.00 7.09 28.52
C PRO A 594 24.62 7.44 29.07
N ARG A 595 23.74 7.94 28.21
CA ARG A 595 22.38 8.32 28.58
C ARG A 595 21.53 7.09 28.92
N ARG A 596 21.66 6.05 28.10
CA ARG A 596 21.04 4.72 28.32
C ARG A 596 21.52 4.05 29.60
N THR A 597 22.82 4.04 29.84
CA THR A 597 23.37 3.42 31.05
C THR A 597 22.91 4.16 32.30
N PHE A 598 22.93 5.50 32.29
CA PHE A 598 22.44 6.31 33.39
C PHE A 598 20.96 6.07 33.71
N GLN A 599 20.11 6.08 32.68
CA GLN A 599 18.67 5.79 32.84
C GLN A 599 18.44 4.39 33.42
N MET A 600 19.14 3.38 32.89
CA MET A 600 19.00 2.01 33.36
C MET A 600 19.41 1.87 34.83
N LEU A 601 20.52 2.49 35.23
CA LEU A 601 20.98 2.47 36.61
C LEU A 601 19.96 3.07 37.58
N ILE A 602 19.34 4.19 37.24
CA ILE A 602 18.31 4.82 38.07
C ILE A 602 17.08 3.92 38.21
N VAL A 603 16.61 3.34 37.10
CA VAL A 603 15.42 2.49 37.08
C VAL A 603 15.65 1.18 37.84
N VAL A 604 16.83 0.58 37.70
CA VAL A 604 17.22 -0.62 38.46
C VAL A 604 17.33 -0.30 39.95
N ALA A 605 17.95 0.81 40.31
CA ALA A 605 18.07 1.23 41.70
C ALA A 605 16.71 1.49 42.35
N SER A 606 15.81 2.23 41.67
CA SER A 606 14.48 2.53 42.19
C SER A 606 13.61 1.27 42.33
N THR A 607 13.65 0.38 41.33
CA THR A 607 12.90 -0.89 41.36
C THR A 607 13.41 -1.79 42.48
N THR A 608 14.73 -1.92 42.65
CA THR A 608 15.32 -2.71 43.74
C THR A 608 14.89 -2.17 45.10
N PHE A 609 14.89 -0.85 45.27
CA PHE A 609 14.50 -0.20 46.51
C PHE A 609 13.01 -0.41 46.85
N VAL A 610 12.14 -0.35 45.85
CA VAL A 610 10.71 -0.66 45.98
C VAL A 610 10.49 -2.12 46.34
N VAL A 611 11.14 -3.06 45.64
CA VAL A 611 11.03 -4.50 45.91
C VAL A 611 11.48 -4.84 47.33
N LEU A 612 12.63 -4.31 47.78
CA LEU A 612 13.12 -4.50 49.14
C LEU A 612 12.16 -3.94 50.21
N LYS A 613 11.45 -2.85 49.92
CA LYS A 613 10.43 -2.30 50.81
C LYS A 613 9.16 -3.14 50.85
N CYS A 614 8.71 -3.66 49.71
CA CYS A 614 7.60 -4.60 49.66
C CYS A 614 7.90 -5.87 50.48
N PHE A 615 9.12 -6.42 50.39
CA PHE A 615 9.55 -7.57 51.19
C PHE A 615 9.65 -7.31 52.70
N LYS A 616 9.76 -6.05 53.14
CA LYS A 616 9.71 -5.68 54.56
C LYS A 616 8.30 -5.38 55.08
N LEU A 617 7.33 -5.24 54.16
CA LEU A 617 5.92 -5.00 54.46
C LEU A 617 5.08 -6.28 54.43
N LEU A 618 5.58 -7.32 53.74
CA LEU A 618 5.17 -8.73 53.86
C LEU A 618 5.81 -9.35 55.11
#